data_AF-A0A259C6L9-F1
#
_entry.id   AF-A0A259C6L9-F1
#
_cell.length_a   1.000
_cell.length_b   1.000
_cell.length_c   1.000
_cell.angle_alpha   90.00
_cell.angle_beta   90.00
_cell.angle_gamma   90.00
#
_symmetry.space_group_name_H-M   'P 1'
#
loop_
_entity.id
_entity.type
_entity.pdbx_description
1 polymer ?
#
loop_
_entity_poly.entity_id
_entity_poly.type
_entity_poly.pdbx_seq_one_letter_code
_entity_poly.pdbx_strand_id
1 'polypeptide(L)'
;MKRILQTLTSVCQASALVLALGFGMAANASEGGFPLDAAPDRVSNNASLQNGAKLFVNYCLNCHAASSMRYNRLRDIGLTDQQIKDNLILNDAKVGDLMTISMTPKEGKAFFGKNPPDLSVEARARGTDWLYTYFRTFYKDDTTQTGWNNLVYPNVGMPHVLWQLQGERAA
;
A
#
# COMPACT_ATOMS: atom_id res chain seq x y z
N MET A 1 2.64 -8.01 71.12
CA MET A 1 3.24 -7.07 70.13
C MET A 1 3.71 -7.74 68.83
N LYS A 2 4.33 -8.93 68.84
CA LYS A 2 4.84 -9.57 67.60
C LYS A 2 3.77 -10.01 66.57
N ARG A 3 2.55 -10.39 66.99
CA ARG A 3 1.48 -10.84 66.09
C ARG A 3 0.81 -9.72 65.27
N ILE A 4 0.73 -8.50 65.80
CA ILE A 4 0.11 -7.35 65.13
C ILE A 4 1.01 -6.83 63.99
N LEU A 5 2.33 -6.93 64.16
CA LEU A 5 3.31 -6.51 63.16
C LEU A 5 3.37 -7.48 61.96
N GLN A 6 3.09 -8.77 62.18
CA GLN A 6 3.06 -9.80 61.13
C GLN A 6 1.81 -9.69 60.23
N THR A 7 0.66 -9.26 60.78
CA THR A 7 -0.56 -9.01 59.99
C THR A 7 -0.45 -7.77 59.11
N LEU A 8 0.28 -6.73 59.54
CA LEU A 8 0.50 -5.52 58.75
C LEU A 8 1.44 -5.75 57.56
N THR A 9 2.47 -6.58 57.71
CA THR A 9 3.36 -6.94 56.59
C THR A 9 2.67 -7.84 55.55
N SER A 10 1.74 -8.71 55.98
CA SER A 10 1.02 -9.61 55.08
C SER A 10 -0.03 -8.89 54.22
N VAL A 11 -0.62 -7.79 54.71
CA VAL A 11 -1.56 -6.96 53.93
C VAL A 11 -0.81 -6.08 52.92
N CYS A 12 0.37 -5.56 53.27
CA CYS A 12 1.20 -4.81 52.32
C CYS A 12 1.76 -5.67 51.17
N GLN A 13 2.02 -6.97 51.40
CA GLN A 13 2.46 -7.88 50.33
C GLN A 13 1.32 -8.30 49.39
N ALA A 14 0.06 -8.34 49.86
CA ALA A 14 -1.09 -8.64 49.00
C ALA A 14 -1.44 -7.48 48.06
N SER A 15 -1.24 -6.22 48.50
CA SER A 15 -1.52 -5.04 47.66
C SER A 15 -0.48 -4.81 46.56
N ALA A 16 0.74 -5.31 46.71
CA ALA A 16 1.80 -5.17 45.71
C ALA A 16 1.66 -6.15 44.53
N LEU A 17 0.99 -7.29 44.72
CA LEU A 17 0.87 -8.33 43.69
C LEU A 17 -0.31 -8.09 42.72
N VAL A 18 -1.33 -7.32 43.14
CA VAL A 18 -2.47 -6.97 42.28
C VAL A 18 -2.13 -5.85 41.30
N LEU A 19 -1.11 -5.03 41.59
CA LEU A 19 -0.67 -3.95 40.70
C LEU A 19 0.23 -4.44 39.54
N ALA A 20 0.75 -5.67 39.59
CA ALA A 20 1.66 -6.22 38.58
C ALA A 20 0.93 -6.92 37.40
N LEU A 21 -0.37 -7.19 37.53
CA LEU A 21 -1.19 -7.85 36.49
C LEU A 21 -1.81 -6.87 35.49
N GLY A 22 -1.54 -5.56 35.59
CA GLY A 22 -2.05 -4.54 34.67
C GLY A 22 -1.24 -4.35 33.38
N PHE A 23 -0.04 -4.94 33.29
CA PHE A 23 0.82 -4.85 32.10
C PHE A 23 0.49 -5.97 31.11
N GLY A 24 -0.48 -5.74 30.22
CA GLY A 24 -0.79 -6.71 29.18
C GLY A 24 -1.94 -6.37 28.25
N MET A 25 -2.67 -5.27 28.47
CA MET A 25 -3.49 -4.72 27.40
C MET A 25 -2.56 -4.00 26.43
N ALA A 26 -2.10 -4.75 25.41
CA ALA A 26 -1.74 -4.14 24.15
C ALA A 26 -2.97 -3.36 23.67
N ALA A 27 -3.01 -2.08 23.99
CA ALA A 27 -3.90 -1.14 23.34
C ALA A 27 -3.48 -1.14 21.87
N ASN A 28 -4.15 -1.96 21.06
CA ASN A 28 -4.15 -1.78 19.62
C ASN A 28 -4.77 -0.40 19.41
N ALA A 29 -3.93 0.60 19.18
CA ALA A 29 -4.36 1.85 18.61
C ALA A 29 -4.88 1.49 17.21
N SER A 30 -6.17 1.15 17.13
CA SER A 30 -6.92 1.23 15.89
C SER A 30 -7.00 2.72 15.58
N GLU A 31 -5.99 3.26 14.90
CA GLU A 31 -6.19 4.48 14.12
C GLU A 31 -7.48 4.27 13.32
N GLY A 32 -8.42 5.21 13.43
CA GLY A 32 -9.80 5.08 12.93
C GLY A 32 -9.88 4.98 11.41
N GLY A 33 -9.45 3.86 10.85
CA GLY A 33 -9.41 3.56 9.43
C GLY A 33 -9.91 2.15 9.12
N PHE A 34 -10.02 1.84 7.84
CA PHE A 34 -10.42 0.52 7.37
C PHE A 34 -9.38 -0.55 7.78
N PRO A 35 -9.78 -1.73 8.26
CA PRO A 35 -8.85 -2.80 8.62
C PRO A 35 -7.94 -3.17 7.45
N LEU A 36 -6.63 -3.18 7.70
CA LEU A 36 -5.64 -3.53 6.68
C LEU A 36 -5.31 -5.02 6.74
N ASP A 37 -5.35 -5.66 5.58
CA ASP A 37 -4.86 -7.02 5.41
C ASP A 37 -3.36 -7.00 5.16
N ALA A 38 -2.64 -7.96 5.77
CA ALA A 38 -1.21 -8.11 5.59
C ALA A 38 -0.86 -8.46 4.13
N ALA A 39 0.06 -7.69 3.53
CA ALA A 39 0.59 -7.99 2.22
C ALA A 39 1.52 -9.22 2.28
N PRO A 40 1.47 -10.15 1.30
CA PRO A 40 2.40 -11.26 1.24
C PRO A 40 3.86 -10.76 1.11
N ASP A 41 4.76 -11.28 1.94
CA ASP A 41 6.19 -10.94 1.84
C ASP A 41 6.83 -11.62 0.62
N ARG A 42 6.95 -10.84 -0.47
CA ARG A 42 7.51 -11.27 -1.75
C ARG A 42 8.53 -10.28 -2.31
N VAL A 43 9.04 -9.37 -1.49
CA VAL A 43 9.91 -8.27 -1.94
C VAL A 43 11.31 -8.74 -2.33
N SER A 44 11.69 -9.97 -1.96
CA SER A 44 12.95 -10.63 -2.35
C SER A 44 12.77 -11.65 -3.48
N ASN A 45 11.54 -11.85 -3.98
CA ASN A 45 11.24 -12.84 -5.01
C ASN A 45 11.25 -12.19 -6.40
N ASN A 46 12.31 -12.43 -7.18
CA ASN A 46 12.44 -11.85 -8.52
C ASN A 46 11.28 -12.17 -9.45
N ALA A 47 10.70 -13.38 -9.41
CA ALA A 47 9.55 -13.69 -10.25
C ALA A 47 8.32 -12.83 -9.89
N SER A 48 8.10 -12.60 -8.58
CA SER A 48 7.06 -11.70 -8.09
C SER A 48 7.33 -10.25 -8.49
N LEU A 49 8.57 -9.78 -8.37
CA LEU A 49 8.97 -8.42 -8.74
C LEU A 49 8.86 -8.16 -10.25
N GLN A 50 9.25 -9.13 -11.08
CA GLN A 50 9.13 -9.06 -12.53
C GLN A 50 7.66 -9.02 -12.96
N ASN A 51 6.80 -9.84 -12.34
CA ASN A 51 5.36 -9.75 -12.55
C ASN A 51 4.79 -8.39 -12.09
N GLY A 52 5.26 -7.88 -10.95
CA GLY A 52 4.91 -6.54 -10.46
C GLY A 52 5.29 -5.43 -11.45
N ALA A 53 6.50 -5.49 -12.02
CA ALA A 53 6.96 -4.56 -13.05
C ALA A 53 6.07 -4.62 -14.30
N LYS A 54 5.72 -5.83 -14.76
CA LYS A 54 4.77 -6.02 -15.87
C LYS A 54 3.41 -5.38 -15.56
N LEU A 55 2.83 -5.62 -14.39
CA LEU A 55 1.54 -5.04 -14.01
C LEU A 55 1.62 -3.51 -13.93
N PHE A 56 2.68 -2.97 -13.35
CA PHE A 56 2.90 -1.53 -13.23
C PHE A 56 2.94 -0.85 -14.59
N VAL A 57 3.74 -1.35 -15.55
CA VAL A 57 3.84 -0.70 -16.87
C VAL A 57 2.56 -0.80 -17.68
N ASN A 58 1.80 -1.90 -17.54
CA ASN A 58 0.57 -2.11 -18.33
C ASN A 58 -0.65 -1.37 -17.76
N TYR A 59 -0.75 -1.23 -16.43
CA TYR A 59 -1.96 -0.70 -15.77
C TYR A 59 -1.76 0.65 -15.08
N CYS A 60 -0.54 0.99 -14.68
CA CYS A 60 -0.30 2.14 -13.80
C CYS A 60 0.47 3.26 -14.52
N LEU A 61 1.49 2.91 -15.31
CA LEU A 61 2.45 3.85 -15.89
C LEU A 61 1.85 4.79 -16.96
N ASN A 62 0.59 4.64 -17.31
CA ASN A 62 -0.10 5.60 -18.17
C ASN A 62 -0.63 6.83 -17.39
N CYS A 63 -0.84 6.68 -16.08
CA CYS A 63 -1.38 7.75 -15.22
C CYS A 63 -0.43 8.14 -14.08
N HIS A 64 0.45 7.23 -13.66
CA HIS A 64 1.37 7.42 -12.55
C HIS A 64 2.81 7.28 -13.02
N ALA A 65 3.63 8.31 -12.78
CA ALA A 65 5.06 8.20 -12.97
C ALA A 65 5.71 7.38 -11.82
N ALA A 66 6.88 6.84 -12.10
CA ALA A 66 7.86 6.45 -11.09
C ALA A 66 9.15 7.21 -11.39
N SER A 67 9.08 8.54 -11.28
CA SER A 67 10.08 9.47 -11.80
C SER A 67 11.45 9.40 -11.12
N SER A 68 11.59 8.68 -10.00
CA SER A 68 12.89 8.37 -9.40
C SER A 68 13.50 7.05 -9.89
N MET A 69 12.78 6.31 -10.76
CA MET A 69 13.21 5.03 -11.31
C MET A 69 13.58 5.14 -12.78
N ARG A 70 14.71 4.54 -13.15
CA ARG A 70 15.09 4.27 -14.55
C ARG A 70 14.73 2.84 -14.94
N TYR A 71 14.40 2.63 -16.21
CA TYR A 71 14.11 1.28 -16.72
C TYR A 71 15.26 0.29 -16.47
N ASN A 72 16.51 0.71 -16.62
CA ASN A 72 17.69 -0.13 -16.38
C ASN A 72 17.86 -0.61 -14.93
N ARG A 73 17.15 -0.02 -13.96
CA ARG A 73 17.15 -0.50 -12.56
C ARG A 73 16.42 -1.83 -12.43
N LEU A 74 15.59 -2.21 -13.41
CA LEU A 74 14.97 -3.53 -13.45
C LEU A 74 15.97 -4.69 -13.67
N ARG A 75 17.25 -4.38 -13.94
CA ARG A 75 18.34 -5.36 -13.84
C ARG A 75 18.49 -5.92 -12.42
N ASP A 76 18.15 -5.15 -11.40
CA ASP A 76 18.22 -5.59 -9.99
C ASP A 76 17.29 -6.77 -9.71
N ILE A 77 16.23 -6.92 -10.52
CA ILE A 77 15.27 -8.02 -10.45
C ILE A 77 15.53 -9.08 -11.52
N GLY A 78 16.73 -9.07 -12.12
CA GLY A 78 17.21 -10.10 -13.05
C GLY A 78 16.76 -9.95 -14.50
N LEU A 79 16.24 -8.79 -14.92
CA LEU A 79 15.90 -8.54 -16.32
C LEU A 79 17.10 -8.02 -17.12
N THR A 80 17.23 -8.47 -18.36
CA THR A 80 18.18 -7.92 -19.34
C THR A 80 17.64 -6.67 -20.01
N ASP A 81 18.52 -5.83 -20.57
CA ASP A 81 18.12 -4.64 -21.35
C ASP A 81 17.17 -4.99 -22.50
N GLN A 82 17.44 -6.11 -23.17
CA GLN A 82 16.61 -6.58 -24.27
C GLN A 82 15.20 -6.94 -23.78
N GLN A 83 15.08 -7.68 -22.66
CA GLN A 83 13.79 -8.00 -22.07
C GLN A 83 13.03 -6.75 -21.60
N ILE A 84 13.73 -5.77 -21.01
CA ILE A 84 13.13 -4.50 -20.59
C ILE A 84 12.60 -3.74 -21.80
N LYS A 85 13.42 -3.60 -22.84
CA LYS A 85 13.05 -2.91 -24.08
C LYS A 85 11.87 -3.57 -24.77
N ASP A 86 11.89 -4.89 -24.91
CA ASP A 86 10.89 -5.61 -25.71
C ASP A 86 9.55 -5.75 -25.00
N ASN A 87 9.53 -5.75 -23.66
CA ASN A 87 8.32 -6.13 -22.91
C ASN A 87 7.78 -5.05 -21.97
N LEU A 88 8.61 -4.07 -21.57
CA LEU A 88 8.24 -3.12 -20.50
C LEU A 88 8.28 -1.66 -20.95
N ILE A 89 8.96 -1.35 -22.05
CA ILE A 89 8.94 -0.02 -22.67
C ILE A 89 7.87 -0.04 -23.76
N LEU A 90 6.72 0.58 -23.47
CA LEU A 90 5.56 0.61 -24.38
C LEU A 90 5.51 1.87 -25.24
N ASN A 91 6.54 2.70 -25.18
CA ASN A 91 6.66 3.99 -25.88
C ASN A 91 8.08 4.15 -26.47
N ASP A 92 8.44 5.35 -26.91
CA ASP A 92 9.76 5.63 -27.50
C ASP A 92 10.89 5.85 -26.48
N ALA A 93 10.68 5.51 -25.21
CA ALA A 93 11.72 5.64 -24.19
C ALA A 93 12.88 4.67 -24.42
N LYS A 94 14.03 4.98 -23.83
CA LYS A 94 15.21 4.13 -23.84
C LYS A 94 15.36 3.44 -22.48
N VAL A 95 16.09 2.32 -22.46
CA VAL A 95 16.37 1.56 -21.23
C VAL A 95 17.07 2.42 -20.16
N GLY A 96 17.81 3.45 -20.56
CA GLY A 96 18.44 4.40 -19.63
C GLY A 96 17.52 5.49 -19.09
N ASP A 97 16.32 5.67 -19.63
CA ASP A 97 15.44 6.79 -19.31
C ASP A 97 14.65 6.56 -18.01
N LEU A 98 14.10 7.65 -17.48
CA LEU A 98 13.20 7.63 -16.33
C LEU A 98 11.80 7.12 -16.74
N MET A 99 11.10 6.52 -15.79
CA MET A 99 9.70 6.10 -15.96
C MET A 99 8.77 7.31 -15.73
N THR A 100 8.59 8.12 -16.77
CA THR A 100 7.72 9.30 -16.77
C THR A 100 6.45 9.07 -17.59
N ILE A 101 5.49 9.99 -17.46
CA ILE A 101 4.23 10.01 -18.20
C ILE A 101 4.08 11.34 -18.94
N SER A 102 3.25 11.36 -19.98
CA SER A 102 2.96 12.58 -20.75
C SER A 102 1.89 13.47 -20.09
N MET A 103 1.05 12.91 -19.23
CA MET A 103 -0.05 13.63 -18.59
C MET A 103 0.48 14.72 -17.65
N THR A 104 -0.01 15.95 -17.84
CA THR A 104 0.31 17.09 -16.98
C THR A 104 -0.57 17.11 -15.72
N PRO A 105 -0.14 17.81 -14.64
CA PRO A 105 -0.97 17.94 -13.43
C PRO A 105 -2.33 18.60 -13.68
N LYS A 106 -2.40 19.51 -14.66
CA LYS A 106 -3.65 20.18 -15.05
C LYS A 106 -4.63 19.19 -15.69
N GLU A 107 -4.14 18.33 -16.59
CA GLU A 107 -4.93 17.28 -17.22
C GLU A 107 -5.36 16.23 -16.19
N GLY A 108 -4.45 15.77 -15.32
CA GLY A 108 -4.78 14.83 -14.26
C GLY A 108 -5.91 15.34 -13.36
N LYS A 109 -5.86 16.62 -12.94
CA LYS A 109 -6.94 17.24 -12.19
C LYS A 109 -8.26 17.33 -12.97
N ALA A 110 -8.20 17.61 -14.27
CA ALA A 110 -9.39 17.69 -15.12
C ALA A 110 -10.05 16.33 -15.32
N PHE A 111 -9.27 15.26 -15.46
CA PHE A 111 -9.78 13.91 -15.72
C PHE A 111 -10.23 13.17 -14.45
N PHE A 112 -9.49 13.32 -13.34
CA PHE A 112 -9.67 12.52 -12.13
C PHE A 112 -10.03 13.34 -10.88
N GLY A 113 -10.25 14.65 -11.03
CA GLY A 113 -10.50 15.60 -9.93
C GLY A 113 -9.24 15.97 -9.12
N LYS A 114 -8.17 15.18 -9.21
CA LYS A 114 -6.84 15.41 -8.60
C LYS A 114 -5.75 14.89 -9.52
N ASN A 115 -4.55 15.45 -9.41
CA ASN A 115 -3.39 14.90 -10.10
C ASN A 115 -3.01 13.54 -9.47
N PRO A 116 -2.87 12.45 -10.24
CA PRO A 116 -2.35 11.19 -9.73
C PRO A 116 -0.95 11.35 -9.12
N PRO A 117 -0.66 10.74 -7.96
CA PRO A 117 0.65 10.84 -7.33
C PRO A 117 1.72 10.08 -8.12
N ASP A 118 2.97 10.53 -7.99
CA ASP A 118 4.14 9.74 -8.38
C ASP A 118 4.33 8.56 -7.42
N LEU A 119 4.58 7.37 -7.96
CA LEU A 119 4.62 6.12 -7.20
C LEU A 119 6.02 5.67 -6.80
N SER A 120 7.06 6.48 -7.03
CA SER A 120 8.45 6.11 -6.73
C SER A 120 8.68 5.66 -5.28
N VAL A 121 7.92 6.22 -4.34
CA VAL A 121 8.05 5.96 -2.90
C VAL A 121 6.72 5.68 -2.20
N GLU A 122 5.65 5.40 -2.96
CA GLU A 122 4.30 5.26 -2.37
C GLU A 122 4.23 4.10 -1.36
N ALA A 123 4.93 2.99 -1.62
CA ALA A 123 5.01 1.87 -0.68
C ALA A 123 5.68 2.26 0.65
N ARG A 124 6.63 3.21 0.65
CA ARG A 124 7.22 3.75 1.88
C ARG A 124 6.31 4.76 2.56
N ALA A 125 5.56 5.55 1.80
CA ALA A 125 4.67 6.58 2.32
C ALA A 125 3.39 6.00 2.97
N ARG A 126 2.83 4.94 2.38
CA ARG A 126 1.57 4.32 2.82
C ARG A 126 1.75 2.99 3.55
N GLY A 127 2.83 2.26 3.28
CA GLY A 127 3.00 0.87 3.70
C GLY A 127 2.45 -0.14 2.68
N THR A 128 3.01 -1.35 2.68
CA THR A 128 2.64 -2.44 1.77
C THR A 128 1.23 -2.96 2.02
N ASP A 129 0.84 -3.07 3.29
CA ASP A 129 -0.48 -3.57 3.69
C ASP A 129 -1.59 -2.61 3.26
N TRP A 130 -1.32 -1.30 3.32
CA TRP A 130 -2.23 -0.29 2.81
C TRP A 130 -2.44 -0.44 1.31
N LEU A 131 -1.37 -0.56 0.52
CA LEU A 131 -1.46 -0.75 -0.93
C LEU A 131 -2.18 -2.05 -1.29
N TYR A 132 -1.84 -3.14 -0.61
CA TYR A 132 -2.43 -4.46 -0.83
C TYR A 132 -3.95 -4.46 -0.55
N THR A 133 -4.35 -3.80 0.53
CA THR A 133 -5.77 -3.66 0.90
C THR A 133 -6.49 -2.70 -0.04
N TYR A 134 -5.86 -1.56 -0.38
CA TYR A 134 -6.41 -0.57 -1.31
C TYR A 134 -6.80 -1.22 -2.64
N PHE A 135 -5.92 -1.97 -3.29
CA PHE A 135 -6.27 -2.59 -4.58
C PHE A 135 -7.37 -3.64 -4.48
N ARG A 136 -7.51 -4.33 -3.34
CA ARG A 136 -8.54 -5.38 -3.15
C ARG A 136 -9.87 -4.84 -2.63
N THR A 137 -9.99 -3.56 -2.31
CA THR A 137 -11.20 -3.00 -1.69
C THR A 137 -11.92 -1.98 -2.57
N PHE A 138 -11.66 -2.01 -3.87
CA PHE A 138 -12.50 -1.33 -4.86
C PHE A 138 -13.86 -2.00 -4.98
N TYR A 139 -14.91 -1.17 -5.10
CA TYR A 139 -16.28 -1.59 -5.33
C TYR A 139 -16.99 -0.63 -6.30
N LYS A 140 -18.03 -1.11 -6.98
CA LYS A 140 -18.84 -0.29 -7.90
C LYS A 140 -19.65 0.74 -7.13
N ASP A 141 -19.57 1.98 -7.58
CA ASP A 141 -20.31 3.11 -7.00
C ASP A 141 -20.63 4.12 -8.09
N ASP A 142 -21.83 4.00 -8.64
CA ASP A 142 -22.30 4.83 -9.77
C ASP A 142 -22.58 6.28 -9.36
N THR A 143 -22.43 6.65 -8.08
CA THR A 143 -22.49 8.04 -7.62
C THR A 143 -21.16 8.80 -7.80
N THR A 144 -20.07 8.08 -8.06
CA THR A 144 -18.74 8.65 -8.29
C THR A 144 -18.45 8.91 -9.78
N GLN A 145 -17.50 9.80 -10.08
CA GLN A 145 -17.13 10.14 -11.46
C GLN A 145 -16.62 8.95 -12.28
N THR A 146 -15.92 8.01 -11.63
CA THR A 146 -15.32 6.84 -12.29
C THR A 146 -16.24 5.62 -12.27
N GLY A 147 -17.35 5.66 -11.53
CA GLY A 147 -18.19 4.49 -11.26
C GLY A 147 -17.57 3.51 -10.24
N TRP A 148 -16.52 3.92 -9.52
CA TRP A 148 -15.79 3.11 -8.56
C TRP A 148 -15.45 3.91 -7.30
N ASN A 149 -15.51 3.23 -6.15
CA ASN A 149 -15.08 3.78 -4.87
C ASN A 149 -14.24 2.74 -4.11
N ASN A 150 -13.71 3.11 -2.95
CA ASN A 150 -12.76 2.29 -2.20
C ASN A 150 -12.99 2.38 -0.69
N LEU A 151 -12.91 1.24 0.01
CA LEU A 151 -13.14 1.18 1.45
C LEU A 151 -11.95 1.74 2.27
N VAL A 152 -10.72 1.58 1.79
CA VAL A 152 -9.49 2.11 2.43
C VAL A 152 -9.32 3.60 2.14
N TYR A 153 -9.74 4.07 0.97
CA TYR A 153 -9.63 5.47 0.55
C TYR A 153 -10.96 5.99 -0.04
N PRO A 154 -11.93 6.39 0.81
CA PRO A 154 -13.24 6.84 0.35
C PRO A 154 -13.17 8.05 -0.58
N ASN A 155 -14.04 8.09 -1.58
CA ASN A 155 -14.10 9.12 -2.63
C ASN A 155 -12.82 9.17 -3.47
N VAL A 156 -12.26 7.99 -3.75
CA VAL A 156 -11.10 7.84 -4.62
C VAL A 156 -11.39 8.34 -6.04
N GLY A 157 -10.49 9.14 -6.61
CA GLY A 157 -10.60 9.59 -8.00
C GLY A 157 -10.04 8.62 -9.03
N MET A 158 -9.34 7.57 -8.56
CA MET A 158 -8.78 6.51 -9.39
C MET A 158 -9.87 5.51 -9.78
N PRO A 159 -10.03 5.15 -11.07
CA PRO A 159 -10.88 4.02 -11.45
C PRO A 159 -10.27 2.69 -10.95
N HIS A 160 -11.06 1.62 -10.88
CA HIS A 160 -10.52 0.31 -10.54
C HIS A 160 -9.76 -0.31 -11.73
N VAL A 161 -8.48 0.04 -11.92
CA VAL A 161 -7.70 -0.38 -13.10
C VAL A 161 -7.45 -1.89 -13.21
N LEU A 162 -7.72 -2.68 -12.17
CA LEU A 162 -7.52 -4.13 -12.14
C LEU A 162 -8.83 -4.93 -12.12
N TRP A 163 -9.98 -4.30 -12.38
CA TRP A 163 -11.30 -4.93 -12.26
C TRP A 163 -11.44 -6.19 -13.12
N GLN A 164 -10.82 -6.24 -14.30
CA GLN A 164 -10.87 -7.43 -15.18
C GLN A 164 -10.13 -8.63 -14.60
N LEU A 165 -9.15 -8.41 -13.72
CA LEU A 165 -8.39 -9.46 -13.05
C LEU A 165 -9.05 -9.88 -11.73
N GLN A 166 -9.70 -8.93 -11.05
CA GLN A 166 -10.30 -9.13 -9.72
C GLN A 166 -11.77 -9.54 -9.77
N GLY A 167 -12.48 -9.18 -10.85
CA GLY A 167 -13.93 -9.15 -10.91
C GLY A 167 -14.52 -7.88 -10.28
N GLU A 168 -15.80 -7.64 -10.57
CA GLU A 168 -16.55 -6.54 -9.93
C GLU A 168 -17.00 -6.93 -8.53
N ARG A 169 -17.00 -5.97 -7.61
CA ARG A 169 -17.46 -6.14 -6.23
C ARG A 169 -18.49 -5.08 -5.90
N ALA A 170 -19.47 -5.46 -5.09
CA ALA A 170 -20.40 -4.54 -4.44
C ALA A 170 -19.93 -4.29 -2.99
N ALA A 171 -20.30 -3.15 -2.43
CA ALA A 171 -20.07 -2.81 -1.02
C ALA A 171 -20.92 -3.67 -0.08
#